data_AF-A0A4V6M8X4-F1
#
_entry.id   AF-A0A4V6M8X4-F1
#
_cell.length_a   1.000
_cell.length_b   1.000
_cell.length_c   1.000
_cell.angle_alpha   90.00
_cell.angle_beta   90.00
_cell.angle_gamma   90.00
#
_symmetry.space_group_name_H-M   'P 1'
#
loop_
_entity.id
_entity.type
_entity.pdbx_description
1 polymer ?
#
loop_
_entity_poly.entity_id
_entity_poly.type
_entity_poly.pdbx_seq_one_letter_code
_entity_poly.pdbx_strand_id
1 'polypeptide(L)'
;MPNFRIKSYLFLYLSFLLFFEIITIFHVSSIRISTVLKNDDNKKKNFSTPLVDENKKYLFNEIKLNNRFKNDIKGYIQNINNFHSIIESKIPNSLLYVHEDLINFHNSQFIGDIEIGNPPQSFKVVFDTGSSNFAIPSTKCVKGGCTLHNKFDAKKSRTFMSTLKNKKESIYTYVQYGTGKSILEHGYDDVYMKGLKINKQCIGLIIEESMHPFSDLPFDGIVGLGFSDPDNSFQAKYSKSLIETIKEQNLLQQNIFSFYVPKELEKPGAITFGRANSKYAVEGEKIEWFPVISMYFWEINLLGILLPDKNFEICSNKKCRAAIDTGSSLLTGPSSLMQPLIENINLEKDCSNISSLPIISFVLKNVEGKTVTLDFTPDDYILQENSEEDNSSQCVIGLMSLDIPPPRGPIFIFGNVFIRKYYTIFDNDHKLVGVVKSNHDF
;
A
#
# COMPACT_ATOMS: atom_id res chain seq x y z
N MET A 1 -23.29 -0.51 25.17
CA MET A 1 -23.05 0.17 23.89
C MET A 1 -22.93 1.66 24.18
N PRO A 2 -21.72 2.26 24.15
CA PRO A 2 -21.62 3.71 24.14
C PRO A 2 -21.83 4.19 22.70
N ASN A 3 -22.85 5.03 22.49
CA ASN A 3 -23.06 5.79 21.27
C ASN A 3 -21.86 6.72 21.06
N PHE A 4 -20.96 6.38 20.14
CA PHE A 4 -20.00 7.32 19.59
C PHE A 4 -20.79 8.32 18.72
N ARG A 5 -21.03 9.52 19.26
CA ARG A 5 -21.40 10.69 18.46
C ARG A 5 -20.13 11.16 17.76
N ILE A 6 -19.97 10.77 16.50
CA ILE A 6 -18.92 11.26 15.61
C ILE A 6 -19.22 12.75 15.36
N LYS A 7 -18.27 13.63 15.68
CA LYS A 7 -18.36 15.07 15.41
C LYS A 7 -17.92 15.32 13.96
N SER A 8 -18.67 16.14 13.23
CA SER A 8 -18.40 16.79 11.94
C SER A 8 -17.48 16.08 10.93
N TYR A 9 -18.01 15.78 9.75
CA TYR A 9 -17.27 15.32 8.56
C TYR A 9 -16.18 16.32 8.13
N LEU A 10 -16.34 17.60 8.46
CA LEU A 10 -15.35 18.64 8.22
C LEU A 10 -14.09 18.45 9.08
N PHE A 11 -14.24 17.88 10.28
CA PHE A 11 -13.11 17.60 11.17
C PHE A 11 -12.34 16.37 10.69
N LEU A 12 -13.00 15.33 10.18
CA LEU A 12 -12.32 14.21 9.52
C LEU A 12 -11.59 14.70 8.28
N TYR A 13 -12.18 15.53 7.41
CA TYR A 13 -11.48 16.06 6.22
C TYR A 13 -10.31 17.00 6.57
N LEU A 14 -10.40 17.84 7.60
CA LEU A 14 -9.26 18.61 8.11
C LEU A 14 -8.22 17.73 8.83
N SER A 15 -8.64 16.63 9.45
CA SER A 15 -7.73 15.58 9.97
C SER A 15 -7.08 14.79 8.83
N PHE A 16 -7.77 14.65 7.69
CA PHE A 16 -7.31 14.04 6.44
C PHE A 16 -6.35 14.97 5.67
N LEU A 17 -6.53 16.29 5.71
CA LEU A 17 -5.55 17.28 5.23
C LEU A 17 -4.31 17.31 6.13
N LEU A 18 -4.49 17.12 7.45
CA LEU A 18 -3.41 16.92 8.43
C LEU A 18 -2.78 15.52 8.38
N PHE A 19 -3.18 14.65 7.45
CA PHE A 19 -2.65 13.29 7.35
C PHE A 19 -1.34 13.21 6.56
N PHE A 20 -0.96 14.22 5.78
CA PHE A 20 0.28 14.17 4.97
C PHE A 20 0.94 15.54 4.77
N GLU A 21 1.44 16.18 5.84
CA GLU A 21 2.56 17.12 5.71
C GLU A 21 3.89 16.42 6.09
N ILE A 22 4.78 16.35 5.10
CA ILE A 22 6.21 16.00 5.19
C ILE A 22 6.54 14.52 5.46
N ILE A 23 6.77 13.78 4.36
CA ILE A 23 7.58 12.54 4.38
C ILE A 23 9.06 12.92 4.19
N THR A 24 9.86 12.78 5.25
CA THR A 24 11.35 12.70 5.29
C THR A 24 11.70 12.11 6.68
N ILE A 25 12.59 11.15 6.96
CA ILE A 25 13.87 10.67 6.42
C ILE A 25 14.12 9.24 6.95
N PHE A 26 14.81 8.38 6.20
CA PHE A 26 15.52 7.23 6.78
C PHE A 26 16.88 7.69 7.34
N HIS A 27 17.03 7.60 8.66
CA HIS A 27 18.32 7.32 9.28
C HIS A 27 18.06 6.34 10.41
N VAL A 28 18.41 5.06 10.21
CA VAL A 28 18.61 4.14 11.33
C VAL A 28 19.92 4.54 11.99
N SER A 29 19.89 5.56 12.85
CA SER A 29 20.90 5.66 13.89
C SER A 29 20.51 4.64 14.96
N SER A 30 21.44 3.75 15.29
CA SER A 30 21.36 2.97 16.53
C SER A 30 21.26 3.95 17.68
N ILE A 31 20.05 4.25 18.16
CA ILE A 31 19.86 5.06 19.36
C ILE A 31 20.36 4.23 20.54
N ARG A 32 21.61 4.47 20.94
CA ARG A 32 22.08 4.07 22.28
C ARG A 32 21.49 5.06 23.27
N ILE A 33 20.46 4.64 23.99
CA ILE A 33 20.02 5.35 25.18
C ILE A 33 21.03 5.04 26.29
N SER A 34 21.96 5.96 26.55
CA SER A 34 22.69 6.00 27.82
C SER A 34 23.08 7.44 28.16
N THR A 35 22.26 8.03 29.05
CA THR A 35 22.60 8.94 30.16
C THR A 35 23.85 9.84 30.08
N VAL A 36 23.56 11.14 30.19
CA VAL A 36 24.39 12.26 30.67
C VAL A 36 25.38 11.88 31.77
N LEU A 37 26.67 12.25 31.62
CA LEU A 37 27.53 12.93 32.62
C LEU A 37 29.00 13.10 32.11
N LYS A 38 29.42 14.37 32.04
CA LYS A 38 30.77 14.94 32.25
C LYS A 38 31.99 14.59 31.34
N ASN A 39 32.48 15.67 30.72
CA ASN A 39 33.87 16.15 30.59
C ASN A 39 34.96 15.43 29.75
N ASP A 40 35.49 16.27 28.87
CA ASP A 40 36.90 16.52 28.52
C ASP A 40 37.65 15.71 27.44
N ASP A 41 38.26 16.55 26.58
CA ASP A 41 39.50 16.41 25.82
C ASP A 41 39.57 15.68 24.47
N ASN A 42 39.62 16.52 23.43
CA ASN A 42 40.65 16.56 22.38
C ASN A 42 41.26 15.22 21.95
N LYS A 43 40.79 14.69 20.81
CA LYS A 43 41.63 14.05 19.79
C LYS A 43 40.89 13.94 18.45
N LYS A 44 41.26 14.80 17.51
CA LYS A 44 40.98 14.60 16.07
C LYS A 44 41.60 13.27 15.64
N LYS A 45 40.77 12.29 15.30
CA LYS A 45 41.15 11.14 14.46
C LYS A 45 40.29 11.15 13.21
N ASN A 46 40.91 11.48 12.08
CA ASN A 46 40.36 11.25 10.75
C ASN A 46 40.15 9.74 10.57
N PHE A 47 38.89 9.31 10.56
CA PHE A 47 38.49 8.01 10.03
C PHE A 47 37.87 8.25 8.65
N SER A 48 38.66 8.05 7.60
CA SER A 48 38.14 7.86 6.25
C SER A 48 37.49 6.48 6.19
N THR A 49 36.18 6.43 6.34
CA THR A 49 35.37 5.26 5.97
C THR A 49 35.30 5.16 4.44
N PRO A 50 35.52 3.98 3.83
CA PRO A 50 35.31 3.83 2.40
C PRO A 50 33.81 3.93 2.11
N LEU A 51 33.43 4.92 1.31
CA LEU A 51 32.14 5.00 0.62
C LEU A 51 32.05 3.81 -0.34
N VAL A 52 31.52 2.69 0.15
CA VAL A 52 31.10 1.56 -0.71
C VAL A 52 29.75 1.94 -1.32
N ASP A 53 29.85 2.71 -2.41
CA ASP A 53 29.01 2.80 -3.60
C ASP A 53 27.54 2.28 -3.49
N GLU A 54 26.68 3.02 -2.77
CA GLU A 54 25.23 2.78 -2.73
C GLU A 54 24.61 2.75 -4.15
N ASN A 55 25.15 3.58 -5.07
CA ASN A 55 24.74 3.65 -6.48
C ASN A 55 24.84 2.31 -7.23
N LYS A 56 25.73 1.40 -6.82
CA LYS A 56 25.84 0.08 -7.48
C LYS A 56 24.70 -0.86 -7.13
N LYS A 57 24.09 -0.75 -5.94
CA LYS A 57 23.05 -1.68 -5.47
C LYS A 57 21.68 -1.41 -6.11
N TYR A 58 21.31 -0.12 -6.23
CA TYR A 58 20.15 0.34 -7.01
C TYR A 58 20.16 -0.28 -8.43
N LEU A 59 21.32 -0.25 -9.06
CA LEU A 59 21.51 -0.74 -10.42
C LEU A 59 21.30 -2.26 -10.54
N PHE A 60 21.65 -3.09 -9.55
CA PHE A 60 21.54 -4.55 -9.67
C PHE A 60 20.10 -5.07 -9.67
N ASN A 61 19.22 -4.52 -8.84
CA ASN A 61 17.81 -4.94 -8.80
C ASN A 61 17.05 -4.46 -10.02
N GLU A 62 17.29 -3.22 -10.46
CA GLU A 62 16.78 -2.72 -11.74
C GLU A 62 17.32 -3.55 -12.91
N ILE A 63 18.60 -3.94 -12.91
CA ILE A 63 19.16 -4.84 -13.94
C ILE A 63 18.48 -6.20 -13.91
N LYS A 64 18.22 -6.80 -12.74
CA LYS A 64 17.51 -8.10 -12.64
C LYS A 64 16.07 -7.98 -13.14
N LEU A 65 15.38 -6.90 -12.79
CA LEU A 65 14.04 -6.58 -13.28
C LEU A 65 14.03 -6.34 -14.79
N ASN A 66 15.01 -5.60 -15.33
CA ASN A 66 15.11 -5.28 -16.75
C ASN A 66 15.57 -6.47 -17.60
N ASN A 67 16.36 -7.38 -17.03
CA ASN A 67 16.85 -8.57 -17.73
C ASN A 67 15.88 -9.76 -17.67
N ARG A 68 14.85 -9.73 -16.81
CA ARG A 68 13.88 -10.85 -16.69
C ARG A 68 13.12 -11.13 -17.99
N PHE A 69 13.02 -10.12 -18.87
CA PHE A 69 12.33 -10.21 -20.15
C PHE A 69 13.26 -10.50 -21.33
N LYS A 70 14.59 -10.36 -21.22
CA LYS A 70 15.47 -10.29 -22.40
C LYS A 70 15.61 -11.58 -23.21
N ASN A 71 15.32 -12.74 -22.61
CA ASN A 71 15.65 -14.03 -23.23
C ASN A 71 14.44 -14.82 -23.78
N ASP A 72 13.19 -14.50 -23.38
CA ASP A 72 11.98 -15.16 -23.92
C ASP A 72 10.68 -14.36 -23.60
N ILE A 73 10.53 -13.17 -24.20
CA ILE A 73 9.32 -12.34 -24.00
C ILE A 73 8.05 -13.09 -24.44
N LYS A 74 8.13 -13.85 -25.53
CA LYS A 74 6.95 -14.50 -26.14
C LYS A 74 6.48 -15.70 -25.32
N GLY A 75 7.39 -16.58 -24.89
CA GLY A 75 7.07 -17.69 -23.99
C GLY A 75 6.64 -17.21 -22.61
N TYR A 76 7.21 -16.09 -22.12
CA TYR A 76 6.75 -15.45 -20.89
C TYR A 76 5.34 -14.85 -21.00
N ILE A 77 5.04 -14.08 -22.06
CA ILE A 77 3.68 -13.57 -22.32
C ILE A 77 2.69 -14.72 -22.48
N GLN A 78 3.09 -15.81 -23.16
CA GLN A 78 2.26 -17.00 -23.27
C GLN A 78 2.05 -17.68 -21.91
N ASN A 79 3.07 -17.72 -21.04
CA ASN A 79 2.94 -18.22 -19.67
C ASN A 79 2.05 -17.33 -18.81
N ILE A 80 2.16 -15.99 -18.88
CA ILE A 80 1.24 -15.02 -18.25
C ILE A 80 -0.18 -15.28 -18.74
N ASN A 81 -0.39 -15.33 -20.06
CA ASN A 81 -1.71 -15.53 -20.64
C ASN A 81 -2.28 -16.89 -20.22
N ASN A 82 -1.47 -17.95 -20.15
CA ASN A 82 -1.93 -19.25 -19.64
C ASN A 82 -2.20 -19.21 -18.12
N PHE A 83 -1.34 -18.56 -17.35
CA PHE A 83 -1.42 -18.43 -15.89
C PHE A 83 -2.64 -17.60 -15.45
N HIS A 84 -3.01 -16.58 -16.22
CA HIS A 84 -4.15 -15.68 -15.96
C HIS A 84 -5.38 -15.93 -16.85
N SER A 85 -5.31 -16.78 -17.88
CA SER A 85 -6.50 -17.29 -18.59
C SER A 85 -7.45 -18.02 -17.64
N ILE A 86 -6.92 -18.39 -16.47
CA ILE A 86 -7.62 -18.98 -15.34
C ILE A 86 -8.12 -17.86 -14.41
N ILE A 87 -8.91 -16.91 -14.92
CA ILE A 87 -10.03 -16.42 -14.11
C ILE A 87 -11.10 -17.53 -14.17
N GLU A 88 -10.80 -18.71 -13.62
CA GLU A 88 -11.60 -19.91 -13.89
C GLU A 88 -12.96 -19.83 -13.22
N SER A 89 -13.98 -20.03 -14.06
CA SER A 89 -15.41 -20.16 -13.75
C SER A 89 -15.77 -21.43 -12.97
N LYS A 90 -14.79 -22.23 -12.53
CA LYS A 90 -15.03 -23.49 -11.81
C LYS A 90 -14.24 -23.51 -10.52
N ILE A 91 -14.97 -23.61 -9.40
CA ILE A 91 -14.45 -23.77 -8.05
C ILE A 91 -13.91 -25.20 -7.92
N PRO A 92 -12.61 -25.44 -7.69
CA PRO A 92 -12.16 -26.71 -7.16
C PRO A 92 -12.16 -26.66 -5.63
N ASN A 93 -12.43 -27.83 -5.03
CA ASN A 93 -12.48 -28.05 -3.58
C ASN A 93 -11.35 -27.39 -2.78
N SER A 94 -11.74 -26.79 -1.65
CA SER A 94 -11.02 -26.45 -0.42
C SER A 94 -9.47 -26.42 -0.45
N LEU A 95 -8.92 -25.22 -0.12
CA LEU A 95 -7.52 -24.79 0.12
C LEU A 95 -6.77 -24.03 -0.99
N LEU A 96 -7.39 -23.72 -2.14
CA LEU A 96 -6.66 -23.11 -3.26
C LEU A 96 -6.51 -21.57 -3.21
N TYR A 97 -7.33 -20.89 -2.42
CA TYR A 97 -7.33 -19.43 -2.32
C TYR A 97 -7.95 -18.96 -1.01
N VAL A 98 -7.73 -17.70 -0.66
CA VAL A 98 -8.37 -17.01 0.46
C VAL A 98 -9.17 -15.83 -0.08
N HIS A 99 -10.40 -15.66 0.41
CA HIS A 99 -11.23 -14.51 0.10
C HIS A 99 -11.71 -13.86 1.39
N GLU A 100 -11.64 -12.53 1.42
CA GLU A 100 -12.12 -11.72 2.53
C GLU A 100 -12.83 -10.48 2.00
N ASP A 101 -14.07 -10.29 2.45
CA ASP A 101 -14.78 -9.03 2.32
C ASP A 101 -14.19 -8.04 3.33
N LEU A 102 -13.96 -6.81 2.88
CA LEU A 102 -13.33 -5.74 3.65
C LEU A 102 -14.38 -4.71 4.04
N ILE A 103 -14.37 -4.30 5.31
CA ILE A 103 -15.18 -3.19 5.79
C ILE A 103 -14.72 -1.93 5.06
N ASN A 104 -15.64 -1.30 4.35
CA ASN A 104 -15.41 -0.04 3.67
C ASN A 104 -15.62 1.11 4.66
N PHE A 105 -14.53 1.75 5.07
CA PHE A 105 -14.59 2.93 5.92
C PHE A 105 -14.48 4.18 5.04
N HIS A 106 -15.64 4.71 4.68
CA HIS A 106 -15.82 5.97 3.93
C HIS A 106 -15.08 6.03 2.58
N ASN A 107 -14.98 4.91 1.85
CA ASN A 107 -14.19 4.79 0.61
C ASN A 107 -12.70 5.16 0.76
N SER A 108 -12.21 5.29 2.00
CA SER A 108 -10.86 5.70 2.30
C SER A 108 -9.99 4.53 2.75
N GLN A 109 -10.50 3.72 3.67
CA GLN A 109 -9.80 2.59 4.27
C GLN A 109 -10.62 1.31 4.12
N PHE A 110 -9.94 0.20 3.80
CA PHE A 110 -10.56 -1.11 3.61
C PHE A 110 -9.98 -2.10 4.62
N ILE A 111 -10.83 -2.54 5.55
CA ILE A 111 -10.39 -3.18 6.79
C ILE A 111 -10.80 -4.65 6.79
N GLY A 112 -9.82 -5.54 6.97
CA GLY A 112 -10.03 -6.97 7.15
C GLY A 112 -9.73 -7.43 8.58
N ASP A 113 -10.03 -8.69 8.86
CA ASP A 113 -9.76 -9.36 10.12
C ASP A 113 -8.62 -10.38 9.96
N ILE A 114 -7.66 -10.33 10.86
CA ILE A 114 -6.59 -11.33 10.96
C ILE A 114 -6.51 -11.86 12.39
N GLU A 115 -5.84 -13.00 12.58
CA GLU A 115 -5.51 -13.50 13.91
C GLU A 115 -4.02 -13.82 14.03
N ILE A 116 -3.47 -13.64 15.23
CA ILE A 116 -2.04 -13.80 15.51
C ILE A 116 -1.85 -14.63 16.76
N GLY A 117 -0.93 -15.60 16.69
CA GLY A 117 -0.50 -16.41 17.82
C GLY A 117 -1.35 -17.64 18.09
N ASN A 118 -0.97 -18.37 19.15
CA ASN A 118 -1.66 -19.59 19.56
C ASN A 118 -1.81 -19.68 21.10
N PRO A 119 -3.03 -19.52 21.66
CA PRO A 119 -4.30 -19.33 20.96
C PRO A 119 -4.36 -18.02 20.15
N PRO A 120 -5.16 -17.96 19.07
CA PRO A 120 -5.26 -16.78 18.22
C PRO A 120 -5.79 -15.54 18.95
N GLN A 121 -5.22 -14.38 18.63
CA GLN A 121 -5.66 -13.05 19.06
C GLN A 121 -6.07 -12.26 17.81
N SER A 122 -7.31 -11.76 17.77
CA SER A 122 -7.89 -11.12 16.57
C SER A 122 -7.58 -9.63 16.48
N PHE A 123 -7.35 -9.13 15.26
CA PHE A 123 -7.08 -7.72 14.97
C PHE A 123 -7.78 -7.28 13.69
N LYS A 124 -8.17 -6.01 13.66
CA LYS A 124 -8.63 -5.32 12.44
C LYS A 124 -7.45 -4.64 11.77
N VAL A 125 -7.27 -4.87 10.47
CA VAL A 125 -6.10 -4.37 9.74
C VAL A 125 -6.45 -3.81 8.38
N VAL A 126 -5.66 -2.85 7.93
CA VAL A 126 -5.61 -2.45 6.52
C VAL A 126 -4.53 -3.26 5.80
N PHE A 127 -4.89 -3.81 4.64
CA PHE A 127 -3.95 -4.45 3.73
C PHE A 127 -3.37 -3.40 2.80
N ASP A 128 -2.08 -3.13 2.94
CA ASP A 128 -1.42 -1.94 2.38
C ASP A 128 -0.31 -2.33 1.41
N THR A 129 -0.50 -2.12 0.11
CA THR A 129 0.55 -2.36 -0.91
C THR A 129 1.61 -1.27 -0.99
N GLY A 130 1.40 -0.13 -0.34
CA GLY A 130 2.36 0.98 -0.19
C GLY A 130 3.40 0.76 0.90
N SER A 131 3.22 -0.23 1.78
CA SER A 131 4.21 -0.60 2.79
C SER A 131 4.46 -2.11 2.85
N SER A 132 5.53 -2.51 3.54
CA SER A 132 5.96 -3.91 3.64
C SER A 132 6.02 -4.43 5.07
N ASN A 133 5.76 -3.57 6.04
CA ASN A 133 5.81 -3.90 7.46
C ASN A 133 4.46 -4.45 7.92
N PHE A 134 4.53 -5.47 8.77
CA PHE A 134 3.38 -5.92 9.55
C PHE A 134 3.43 -5.18 10.89
N ALA A 135 2.46 -4.33 11.21
CA ALA A 135 2.46 -3.47 12.38
C ALA A 135 1.19 -3.67 13.20
N ILE A 136 1.34 -4.15 14.45
CA ILE A 136 0.22 -4.43 15.36
C ILE A 136 0.50 -3.88 16.76
N PRO A 137 -0.47 -3.26 17.45
CA PRO A 137 -0.32 -2.76 18.80
C PRO A 137 0.16 -3.84 19.78
N SER A 138 1.19 -3.54 20.56
CA SER A 138 1.65 -4.42 21.64
C SER A 138 0.98 -4.07 22.96
N THR A 139 0.84 -5.02 23.88
CA THR A 139 0.56 -4.71 25.30
C THR A 139 1.62 -3.82 25.96
N LYS A 140 2.82 -3.68 25.35
CA LYS A 140 3.84 -2.69 25.76
C LYS A 140 3.49 -1.25 25.37
N CYS A 141 2.59 -1.05 24.41
CA CYS A 141 2.13 0.28 24.00
C CYS A 141 1.06 0.78 24.98
N VAL A 142 1.45 1.73 25.82
CA VAL A 142 0.64 2.21 26.96
C VAL A 142 0.17 3.67 26.79
N LYS A 143 0.60 4.34 25.71
CA LYS A 143 0.27 5.74 25.39
C LYS A 143 0.14 5.92 23.88
N GLY A 144 -0.63 6.91 23.44
CA GLY A 144 -0.83 7.22 22.02
C GLY A 144 -2.03 6.52 21.40
N GLY A 145 -2.03 6.39 20.06
CA GLY A 145 -3.14 5.85 19.28
C GLY A 145 -3.54 4.42 19.67
N CYS A 146 -2.54 3.55 19.82
CA CYS A 146 -2.65 2.15 20.24
C CYS A 146 -3.44 1.89 21.55
N THR A 147 -3.73 2.92 22.35
CA THR A 147 -4.40 2.75 23.65
C THR A 147 -5.85 2.31 23.51
N LEU A 148 -6.53 2.74 22.44
CA LEU A 148 -7.94 2.45 22.16
C LEU A 148 -8.14 1.17 21.33
N HIS A 149 -7.05 0.55 20.87
CA HIS A 149 -7.06 -0.60 19.96
C HIS A 149 -6.79 -1.92 20.67
N ASN A 150 -7.10 -3.02 19.99
CA ASN A 150 -6.72 -4.36 20.41
C ASN A 150 -5.19 -4.47 20.43
N LYS A 151 -4.66 -5.10 21.48
CA LYS A 151 -3.21 -5.22 21.70
C LYS A 151 -2.78 -6.67 21.78
N PHE A 152 -1.75 -7.00 21.02
CA PHE A 152 -1.10 -8.29 21.02
C PHE A 152 -0.32 -8.53 22.30
N ASP A 153 -0.69 -9.59 23.00
CA ASP A 153 0.01 -10.10 24.17
C ASP A 153 0.90 -11.28 23.78
N ALA A 154 2.18 -10.99 23.57
CA ALA A 154 3.19 -11.98 23.25
C ALA A 154 3.32 -13.10 24.30
N LYS A 155 2.96 -12.85 25.57
CA LYS A 155 3.05 -13.86 26.64
C LYS A 155 1.93 -14.90 26.55
N LYS A 156 0.82 -14.58 25.88
CA LYS A 156 -0.32 -15.48 25.70
C LYS A 156 -0.16 -16.41 24.49
N SER A 157 0.74 -16.09 23.56
CA SER A 157 1.00 -16.91 22.39
C SER A 157 2.12 -17.92 22.65
N ARG A 158 1.81 -19.21 22.43
CA ARG A 158 2.77 -20.31 22.52
C ARG A 158 3.72 -20.40 21.32
N THR A 159 3.37 -19.72 20.23
CA THR A 159 4.12 -19.71 18.97
C THR A 159 4.95 -18.43 18.78
N PHE A 160 4.83 -17.46 19.69
CA PHE A 160 5.62 -16.24 19.65
C PHE A 160 7.11 -16.51 19.85
N MET A 161 7.93 -15.92 19.00
CA MET A 161 9.38 -15.96 19.05
C MET A 161 9.95 -14.54 19.02
N SER A 162 10.63 -14.14 20.08
CA SER A 162 11.34 -12.86 20.12
C SER A 162 12.58 -12.89 19.21
N THR A 163 12.81 -11.80 18.49
CA THR A 163 14.00 -11.64 17.63
C THR A 163 15.01 -10.72 18.28
N LEU A 164 16.22 -11.24 18.53
CA LEU A 164 17.30 -10.46 19.15
C LEU A 164 18.51 -10.36 18.22
N LYS A 165 18.94 -9.14 17.95
CA LYS A 165 20.24 -8.84 17.34
C LYS A 165 21.34 -9.32 18.30
N ASN A 166 22.25 -10.15 17.79
CA ASN A 166 23.36 -10.76 18.55
C ASN A 166 22.91 -11.45 19.85
N LYS A 167 21.68 -11.98 19.90
CA LYS A 167 21.06 -12.61 21.08
C LYS A 167 20.94 -11.70 22.32
N LYS A 168 21.06 -10.38 22.17
CA LYS A 168 21.10 -9.43 23.30
C LYS A 168 20.15 -8.24 23.15
N GLU A 169 19.90 -7.76 21.93
CA GLU A 169 19.19 -6.51 21.72
C GLU A 169 17.94 -6.73 20.85
N SER A 170 16.79 -6.20 21.27
CA SER A 170 15.60 -6.16 20.42
C SER A 170 15.85 -5.38 19.14
N ILE A 171 15.12 -5.74 18.10
CA ILE A 171 15.20 -5.10 16.79
C ILE A 171 14.05 -4.14 16.64
N TYR A 172 14.36 -2.87 16.38
CA TYR A 172 13.37 -1.82 16.24
C TYR A 172 13.33 -1.25 14.82
N THR A 173 12.17 -0.75 14.41
CA THR A 173 12.00 0.06 13.21
C THR A 173 11.08 1.23 13.51
N TYR A 174 11.57 2.44 13.24
CA TYR A 174 10.72 3.62 13.19
C TYR A 174 10.02 3.66 11.83
N VAL A 175 8.71 3.80 11.85
CA VAL A 175 7.89 3.96 10.65
C VAL A 175 7.09 5.24 10.77
N GLN A 176 7.01 5.98 9.66
CA GLN A 176 6.18 7.16 9.54
C GLN A 176 5.14 6.90 8.45
N TYR A 177 3.87 6.93 8.85
CA TYR A 177 2.71 6.77 7.97
C TYR A 177 2.02 8.12 7.85
N GLY A 178 2.33 8.86 6.78
CA GLY A 178 1.91 10.25 6.66
C GLY A 178 2.40 11.11 7.83
N THR A 179 1.48 11.69 8.59
CA THR A 179 1.79 12.44 9.83
C THR A 179 1.87 11.57 11.08
N GLY A 180 1.42 10.32 10.99
CA GLY A 180 1.52 9.32 12.04
C GLY A 180 2.93 8.75 12.18
N LYS A 181 3.33 8.40 13.40
CA LYS A 181 4.64 7.81 13.70
C LYS A 181 4.49 6.62 14.63
N SER A 182 5.19 5.54 14.33
CA SER A 182 5.18 4.32 15.16
C SER A 182 6.59 3.74 15.30
N ILE A 183 6.87 3.15 16.46
CA ILE A 183 8.09 2.37 16.70
C ILE A 183 7.69 0.90 16.86
N LEU A 184 8.22 0.07 15.97
CA LEU A 184 7.95 -1.37 15.92
C LEU A 184 9.10 -2.14 16.55
N GLU A 185 8.81 -3.00 17.53
CA GLU A 185 9.71 -4.06 18.01
C GLU A 185 9.42 -5.36 17.25
N HIS A 186 10.40 -5.94 16.58
CA HIS A 186 10.18 -7.10 15.72
C HIS A 186 10.23 -8.43 16.47
N GLY A 187 9.28 -9.31 16.15
CA GLY A 187 9.22 -10.71 16.57
C GLY A 187 8.64 -11.58 15.46
N TYR A 188 8.45 -12.87 15.74
CA TYR A 188 7.77 -13.79 14.84
C TYR A 188 6.61 -14.47 15.55
N ASP A 189 5.53 -14.72 14.84
CA ASP A 189 4.45 -15.58 15.31
C ASP A 189 3.70 -16.21 14.13
N ASP A 190 2.81 -17.15 14.40
CA ASP A 190 1.88 -17.68 13.43
C ASP A 190 0.75 -16.67 13.18
N VAL A 191 0.44 -16.40 11.91
CA VAL A 191 -0.64 -15.51 11.46
C VAL A 191 -1.69 -16.33 10.73
N TYR A 192 -2.96 -16.00 10.94
CA TYR A 192 -4.11 -16.66 10.34
C TYR A 192 -4.97 -15.65 9.59
N MET A 193 -5.35 -15.99 8.35
CA MET A 193 -6.23 -15.16 7.50
C MET A 193 -7.26 -16.07 6.83
N LYS A 194 -8.52 -16.03 7.28
CA LYS A 194 -9.66 -16.82 6.75
C LYS A 194 -9.28 -18.28 6.39
N GLY A 195 -8.58 -18.97 7.30
CA GLY A 195 -8.17 -20.37 7.14
C GLY A 195 -6.76 -20.60 6.59
N LEU A 196 -6.09 -19.56 6.04
CA LEU A 196 -4.68 -19.63 5.67
C LEU A 196 -3.80 -19.45 6.90
N LYS A 197 -3.00 -20.46 7.22
CA LYS A 197 -2.02 -20.41 8.30
C LYS A 197 -0.63 -20.07 7.75
N ILE A 198 -0.09 -18.94 8.15
CA ILE A 198 1.26 -18.46 7.80
C ILE A 198 2.14 -18.64 9.03
N ASN A 199 3.07 -19.59 8.99
CA ASN A 199 3.88 -19.91 10.16
C ASN A 199 5.04 -18.92 10.30
N LYS A 200 5.41 -18.53 11.52
CA LYS A 200 6.59 -17.68 11.78
C LYS A 200 6.68 -16.45 10.87
N GLN A 201 5.57 -15.73 10.68
CA GLN A 201 5.57 -14.44 10.02
C GLN A 201 6.25 -13.40 10.93
N CYS A 202 7.08 -12.53 10.34
CA CYS A 202 7.62 -11.40 11.08
C CYS A 202 6.51 -10.40 11.40
N ILE A 203 6.33 -10.10 12.68
CA ILE A 203 5.37 -9.10 13.16
C ILE A 203 6.13 -7.97 13.87
N GLY A 204 5.78 -6.73 13.52
CA GLY A 204 6.23 -5.53 14.19
C GLY A 204 5.25 -5.16 15.29
N LEU A 205 5.69 -5.31 16.54
CA LEU A 205 4.93 -4.96 17.72
C LEU A 205 5.09 -3.45 17.97
N ILE A 206 4.03 -2.68 17.75
CA ILE A 206 4.03 -1.25 18.03
C ILE A 206 4.20 -1.06 19.54
N ILE A 207 5.29 -0.40 19.94
CA ILE A 207 5.59 -0.07 21.35
C ILE A 207 5.35 1.40 21.67
N GLU A 208 5.42 2.26 20.65
CA GLU A 208 5.09 3.68 20.70
C GLU A 208 4.36 4.06 19.41
N GLU A 209 3.34 4.88 19.54
CA GLU A 209 2.53 5.36 18.44
C GLU A 209 2.04 6.78 18.70
N SER A 210 2.01 7.64 17.69
CA SER A 210 1.42 8.97 17.80
C SER A 210 -0.08 8.88 18.09
N MET A 211 -0.66 9.89 18.74
CA MET A 211 -2.11 9.89 19.00
C MET A 211 -2.88 10.03 17.69
N HIS A 212 -2.69 11.15 16.99
CA HIS A 212 -3.20 11.31 15.64
C HIS A 212 -2.20 10.73 14.62
N PRO A 213 -2.70 10.09 13.55
CA PRO A 213 -4.12 9.84 13.27
C PRO A 213 -4.67 8.58 13.93
N PHE A 214 -3.83 7.72 14.50
CA PHE A 214 -4.18 6.35 14.85
C PHE A 214 -5.32 6.22 15.88
N SER A 215 -5.49 7.17 16.81
CA SER A 215 -6.61 7.15 17.76
C SER A 215 -7.99 7.32 17.11
N ASP A 216 -8.03 7.89 15.92
CA ASP A 216 -9.27 8.21 15.20
C ASP A 216 -9.63 7.13 14.18
N LEU A 217 -8.74 6.16 13.97
CA LEU A 217 -8.90 5.10 12.97
C LEU A 217 -9.57 3.86 13.57
N PRO A 218 -10.51 3.23 12.83
CA PRO A 218 -11.28 2.09 13.32
C PRO A 218 -10.56 0.73 13.15
N PHE A 219 -9.30 0.73 12.73
CA PHE A 219 -8.47 -0.48 12.60
C PHE A 219 -7.34 -0.47 13.64
N ASP A 220 -6.90 -1.65 14.04
CA ASP A 220 -5.85 -1.83 15.05
C ASP A 220 -4.45 -1.71 14.46
N GLY A 221 -4.23 -2.19 13.23
CA GLY A 221 -2.89 -2.22 12.63
C GLY A 221 -2.85 -2.26 11.11
N ILE A 222 -1.65 -2.42 10.56
CA ILE A 222 -1.38 -2.40 9.12
C ILE A 222 -0.63 -3.68 8.74
N VAL A 223 -1.07 -4.30 7.64
CA VAL A 223 -0.40 -5.46 7.03
C VAL A 223 0.15 -5.05 5.67
N GLY A 224 1.45 -4.79 5.64
CA GLY A 224 2.16 -4.46 4.41
C GLY A 224 2.22 -5.63 3.42
N LEU A 225 1.76 -5.37 2.20
CA LEU A 225 1.76 -6.25 1.04
C LEU A 225 2.74 -5.80 -0.05
N GLY A 226 3.64 -4.87 0.28
CA GLY A 226 4.80 -4.50 -0.53
C GLY A 226 5.94 -5.52 -0.45
N PHE A 227 6.99 -5.26 -1.23
CA PHE A 227 8.22 -6.07 -1.22
C PHE A 227 9.12 -5.67 -0.05
N SER A 228 9.86 -6.61 0.53
CA SER A 228 10.89 -6.22 1.51
C SER A 228 11.93 -5.29 0.86
N ASP A 229 12.33 -4.23 1.57
CA ASP A 229 13.22 -3.19 1.06
C ASP A 229 14.49 -3.84 0.49
N PRO A 230 14.71 -3.73 -0.83
CA PRO A 230 15.77 -4.48 -1.51
C PRO A 230 17.17 -3.99 -1.15
N ASP A 231 17.31 -2.75 -0.66
CA ASP A 231 18.58 -2.18 -0.27
C ASP A 231 18.88 -2.41 1.20
N ASN A 232 17.84 -2.54 2.00
CA ASN A 232 17.99 -2.75 3.42
C ASN A 232 18.15 -4.23 3.76
N SER A 233 19.40 -4.72 3.71
CA SER A 233 19.75 -6.10 4.12
C SER A 233 19.30 -6.43 5.55
N PHE A 234 19.12 -5.42 6.41
CA PHE A 234 18.56 -5.60 7.74
C PHE A 234 17.05 -5.91 7.68
N GLN A 235 16.30 -5.23 6.81
CA GLN A 235 14.88 -5.50 6.61
C GLN A 235 14.66 -6.88 5.96
N ALA A 236 15.47 -7.25 4.97
CA ALA A 236 15.46 -8.59 4.38
C ALA A 236 15.73 -9.71 5.40
N LYS A 237 16.47 -9.42 6.48
CA LYS A 237 16.80 -10.39 7.52
C LYS A 237 15.78 -10.44 8.66
N TYR A 238 15.15 -9.32 9.01
CA TYR A 238 14.36 -9.19 10.26
C TYR A 238 13.00 -8.52 10.09
N SER A 239 12.52 -8.35 8.86
CA SER A 239 11.22 -7.74 8.56
C SER A 239 10.75 -8.17 7.17
N LYS A 240 10.69 -9.49 6.96
CA LYS A 240 10.18 -10.09 5.73
C LYS A 240 8.69 -9.80 5.56
N SER A 241 8.28 -9.37 4.36
CA SER A 241 6.87 -9.04 4.10
C SER A 241 5.99 -10.29 4.03
N LEU A 242 4.68 -10.11 4.23
CA LEU A 242 3.73 -11.21 4.29
C LEU A 242 3.71 -12.03 2.99
N ILE A 243 3.70 -11.34 1.84
CA ILE A 243 3.62 -11.95 0.51
C ILE A 243 4.86 -12.79 0.17
N GLU A 244 6.02 -12.47 0.76
CA GLU A 244 7.25 -13.25 0.61
C GLU A 244 7.21 -14.50 1.49
N THR A 245 6.75 -14.39 2.74
CA THR A 245 6.57 -15.54 3.62
C THR A 245 5.55 -16.54 3.06
N ILE A 246 4.43 -16.07 2.51
CA ILE A 246 3.44 -16.90 1.82
C ILE A 246 4.07 -17.65 0.66
N LYS A 247 4.91 -16.97 -0.14
CA LYS A 247 5.65 -17.58 -1.26
C LYS A 247 6.55 -18.71 -0.78
N GLU A 248 7.39 -18.43 0.20
CA GLU A 248 8.42 -19.35 0.68
C GLU A 248 7.83 -20.61 1.29
N GLN A 249 6.65 -20.49 1.90
CA GLN A 249 5.92 -21.61 2.47
C GLN A 249 5.02 -22.34 1.45
N ASN A 250 4.96 -21.87 0.19
CA ASN A 250 4.12 -22.42 -0.87
C ASN A 250 2.66 -22.59 -0.43
N LEU A 251 2.10 -21.59 0.25
CA LEU A 251 0.76 -21.71 0.85
C LEU A 251 -0.38 -21.49 -0.13
N LEU A 252 -0.10 -21.00 -1.34
CA LEU A 252 -1.05 -20.72 -2.40
C LEU A 252 -0.58 -21.40 -3.69
N GLN A 253 -1.53 -21.78 -4.55
CA GLN A 253 -1.20 -22.33 -5.87
C GLN A 253 -0.50 -21.29 -6.75
N GLN A 254 -0.94 -20.04 -6.66
CA GLN A 254 -0.36 -18.88 -7.31
C GLN A 254 -0.12 -17.83 -6.24
N ASN A 255 1.09 -17.26 -6.15
CA ASN A 255 1.34 -16.18 -5.20
C ASN A 255 0.91 -14.83 -5.77
N ILE A 256 -0.38 -14.72 -6.01
CA ILE A 256 -1.04 -13.50 -6.45
C ILE A 256 -2.08 -13.09 -5.43
N PHE A 257 -2.39 -11.82 -5.38
CA PHE A 257 -3.56 -11.33 -4.67
C PHE A 257 -4.26 -10.25 -5.48
N SER A 258 -5.53 -10.00 -5.20
CA SER A 258 -6.33 -9.07 -5.95
C SER A 258 -7.23 -8.26 -5.04
N PHE A 259 -7.48 -7.01 -5.42
CA PHE A 259 -8.11 -6.02 -4.56
C PHE A 259 -9.24 -5.31 -5.31
N TYR A 260 -10.44 -5.34 -4.73
CA TYR A 260 -11.64 -4.72 -5.26
C TYR A 260 -12.10 -3.60 -4.33
N VAL A 261 -12.36 -2.43 -4.92
CA VAL A 261 -12.92 -1.26 -4.26
C VAL A 261 -14.30 -0.99 -4.86
N PRO A 262 -15.38 -0.93 -4.05
CA PRO A 262 -16.73 -0.72 -4.56
C PRO A 262 -16.97 0.75 -4.93
N LYS A 263 -18.01 0.99 -5.74
CA LYS A 263 -18.48 2.35 -6.03
C LYS A 263 -19.33 2.91 -4.90
N GLU A 264 -20.21 2.10 -4.30
CA GLU A 264 -21.07 2.54 -3.20
C GLU A 264 -20.39 2.42 -1.82
N LEU A 265 -20.61 3.43 -0.97
CA LEU A 265 -20.04 3.52 0.39
C LEU A 265 -20.44 2.35 1.30
N GLU A 266 -21.67 1.85 1.17
CA GLU A 266 -22.20 0.79 2.03
C GLU A 266 -21.76 -0.62 1.61
N LYS A 267 -21.23 -0.77 0.38
CA LYS A 267 -20.76 -2.08 -0.09
C LYS A 267 -19.36 -2.36 0.47
N PRO A 268 -19.07 -3.63 0.79
CA PRO A 268 -17.73 -4.03 1.20
C PRO A 268 -16.76 -3.99 0.01
N GLY A 269 -15.49 -3.68 0.31
CA GLY A 269 -14.39 -4.03 -0.59
C GLY A 269 -14.05 -5.50 -0.49
N ALA A 270 -13.03 -5.95 -1.20
CA ALA A 270 -12.55 -7.32 -1.03
C ALA A 270 -11.08 -7.50 -1.39
N ILE A 271 -10.44 -8.42 -0.69
CA ILE A 271 -9.13 -8.97 -1.04
C ILE A 271 -9.23 -10.47 -1.29
N THR A 272 -8.55 -10.96 -2.32
CA THR A 272 -8.47 -12.39 -2.62
C THR A 272 -7.02 -12.79 -2.84
N PHE A 273 -6.49 -13.70 -2.04
CA PHE A 273 -5.16 -14.30 -2.23
C PHE A 273 -5.28 -15.63 -2.97
N GLY A 274 -4.32 -15.93 -3.85
CA GLY A 274 -4.27 -17.17 -4.62
C GLY A 274 -4.92 -17.09 -5.99
N ARG A 275 -5.76 -16.08 -6.25
CA ARG A 275 -6.44 -15.87 -7.53
C ARG A 275 -7.02 -14.45 -7.68
N ALA A 276 -7.42 -14.13 -8.92
CA ALA A 276 -8.40 -13.08 -9.19
C ALA A 276 -9.83 -13.65 -9.19
N ASN A 277 -10.82 -12.84 -8.82
CA ASN A 277 -12.23 -13.23 -8.79
C ASN A 277 -12.96 -12.58 -9.97
N SER A 278 -13.48 -13.39 -10.89
CA SER A 278 -14.19 -12.92 -12.09
C SER A 278 -15.35 -12.00 -11.79
N LYS A 279 -16.02 -12.15 -10.64
CA LYS A 279 -17.19 -11.32 -10.30
C LYS A 279 -16.87 -9.81 -10.29
N TYR A 280 -15.61 -9.46 -10.02
CA TYR A 280 -15.14 -8.07 -9.95
C TYR A 280 -14.61 -7.52 -11.27
N ALA A 281 -14.52 -8.33 -12.33
CA ALA A 281 -14.09 -7.90 -13.65
C ALA A 281 -15.30 -7.81 -14.60
N VAL A 282 -15.38 -6.73 -15.39
CA VAL A 282 -16.41 -6.62 -16.44
C VAL A 282 -16.23 -7.77 -17.45
N GLU A 283 -17.33 -8.46 -17.75
CA GLU A 283 -17.32 -9.58 -18.68
C GLU A 283 -16.82 -9.16 -20.07
N GLY A 284 -15.92 -9.95 -20.65
CA GLY A 284 -15.34 -9.70 -21.97
C GLY A 284 -14.14 -8.74 -21.98
N GLU A 285 -13.89 -8.00 -20.90
CA GLU A 285 -12.70 -7.17 -20.77
C GLU A 285 -11.46 -8.03 -20.53
N LYS A 286 -10.33 -7.58 -21.07
CA LYS A 286 -9.03 -8.25 -20.89
C LYS A 286 -8.26 -7.59 -19.76
N ILE A 287 -7.52 -8.39 -19.00
CA ILE A 287 -6.56 -7.85 -18.04
C ILE A 287 -5.35 -7.29 -18.79
N GLU A 288 -5.05 -6.02 -18.56
CA GLU A 288 -3.80 -5.39 -19.00
C GLU A 288 -2.73 -5.59 -17.93
N TRP A 289 -1.63 -6.23 -18.31
CA TRP A 289 -0.52 -6.56 -17.41
C TRP A 289 0.63 -5.57 -17.56
N PHE A 290 1.07 -5.00 -16.44
CA PHE A 290 2.15 -4.04 -16.36
C PHE A 290 3.34 -4.64 -15.59
N PRO A 291 4.57 -4.51 -16.10
CA PRO A 291 5.74 -4.99 -15.39
C PRO A 291 6.05 -4.11 -14.20
N VAL A 292 6.32 -4.71 -13.03
CA VAL A 292 6.90 -3.99 -11.91
C VAL A 292 8.31 -3.51 -12.28
N ILE A 293 8.56 -2.20 -12.23
CA ILE A 293 9.83 -1.58 -12.68
C ILE A 293 10.82 -1.32 -11.53
N SER A 294 10.33 -1.31 -10.30
CA SER A 294 11.12 -1.14 -9.07
C SER A 294 10.43 -1.94 -7.95
N MET A 295 11.21 -2.52 -7.03
CA MET A 295 10.68 -3.28 -5.90
C MET A 295 10.61 -2.45 -4.60
N TYR A 296 10.69 -1.11 -4.65
CA TYR A 296 10.35 -0.33 -3.45
C TYR A 296 8.84 -0.32 -3.20
N PHE A 297 8.05 -0.31 -4.27
CA PHE A 297 6.59 -0.45 -4.23
C PHE A 297 6.15 -1.32 -5.41
N TRP A 298 4.83 -1.52 -5.56
CA TRP A 298 4.24 -2.05 -6.78
C TRP A 298 4.25 -1.00 -7.90
N GLU A 299 5.46 -0.66 -8.37
CA GLU A 299 5.69 0.43 -9.32
C GLU A 299 5.53 -0.01 -10.77
N ILE A 300 4.72 0.72 -11.54
CA ILE A 300 4.52 0.52 -12.97
C ILE A 300 4.97 1.74 -13.78
N ASN A 301 5.21 1.52 -15.08
CA ASN A 301 5.73 2.55 -15.97
C ASN A 301 4.63 3.50 -16.48
N LEU A 302 4.61 4.71 -15.92
CA LEU A 302 3.74 5.81 -16.32
C LEU A 302 4.45 6.69 -17.35
N LEU A 303 3.95 6.67 -18.58
CA LEU A 303 4.49 7.44 -19.69
C LEU A 303 3.93 8.87 -19.73
N GLY A 304 2.65 9.03 -19.39
CA GLY A 304 1.95 10.31 -19.55
C GLY A 304 0.65 10.40 -18.77
N ILE A 305 0.24 11.62 -18.43
CA ILE A 305 -1.12 11.95 -18.02
C ILE A 305 -1.64 13.02 -18.96
N LEU A 306 -2.78 12.78 -19.59
CA LEU A 306 -3.38 13.66 -20.59
C LEU A 306 -4.69 14.23 -20.08
N LEU A 307 -4.94 15.49 -20.41
CA LEU A 307 -6.28 16.07 -20.49
C LEU A 307 -6.56 16.33 -21.98
N PRO A 308 -7.11 15.36 -22.72
CA PRO A 308 -7.29 15.48 -24.18
C PRO A 308 -8.09 16.73 -24.55
N ASP A 309 -9.16 17.02 -23.81
CA ASP A 309 -10.06 18.16 -24.04
C ASP A 309 -9.38 19.52 -23.83
N LYS A 310 -8.24 19.55 -23.12
CA LYS A 310 -7.47 20.75 -22.80
C LYS A 310 -6.16 20.84 -23.57
N ASN A 311 -5.84 19.85 -24.41
CA ASN A 311 -4.53 19.71 -25.06
C ASN A 311 -3.36 19.86 -24.07
N PHE A 312 -3.52 19.26 -22.88
CA PHE A 312 -2.56 19.36 -21.79
C PHE A 312 -1.99 17.98 -21.47
N GLU A 313 -0.67 17.90 -21.31
CA GLU A 313 0.05 16.66 -21.05
C GLU A 313 1.09 16.85 -19.94
N ILE A 314 1.20 15.84 -19.09
CA ILE A 314 2.20 15.70 -18.06
C ILE A 314 3.08 14.49 -18.41
N CYS A 315 4.37 14.59 -18.06
CA CYS A 315 5.38 13.54 -18.23
C CYS A 315 5.94 13.34 -19.65
N SER A 316 5.53 14.10 -20.68
CA SER A 316 6.00 13.93 -22.07
C SER A 316 7.53 13.87 -22.25
N ASN A 317 8.28 14.47 -21.32
CA ASN A 317 9.75 14.50 -21.30
C ASN A 317 10.38 14.05 -19.97
N LYS A 318 9.60 13.43 -19.07
CA LYS A 318 10.06 13.02 -17.74
C LYS A 318 9.83 11.52 -17.57
N LYS A 319 10.77 10.83 -16.91
CA LYS A 319 10.56 9.45 -16.49
C LYS A 319 9.61 9.43 -15.30
N CYS A 320 8.32 9.33 -15.57
CA CYS A 320 7.32 9.14 -14.55
C CYS A 320 7.14 7.66 -14.22
N ARG A 321 6.62 7.41 -13.04
CA ARG A 321 6.35 6.08 -12.49
C ARG A 321 5.20 6.21 -11.52
N ALA A 322 4.41 5.15 -11.39
CA ALA A 322 3.27 5.12 -10.48
C ALA A 322 3.35 3.88 -9.58
N ALA A 323 3.19 4.05 -8.27
CA ALA A 323 2.98 2.97 -7.33
C ALA A 323 1.47 2.70 -7.20
N ILE A 324 1.04 1.44 -7.30
CA ILE A 324 -0.34 1.06 -7.02
C ILE A 324 -0.48 0.74 -5.53
N ASP A 325 -1.33 1.49 -4.83
CA ASP A 325 -1.34 1.55 -3.37
C ASP A 325 -2.75 1.40 -2.78
N THR A 326 -3.05 0.25 -2.18
CA THR A 326 -4.32 -0.02 -1.49
C THR A 326 -4.46 0.72 -0.16
N GLY A 327 -3.36 1.18 0.43
CA GLY A 327 -3.33 1.97 1.66
C GLY A 327 -3.59 3.47 1.43
N SER A 328 -3.52 3.93 0.18
CA SER A 328 -3.83 5.31 -0.21
C SER A 328 -5.24 5.43 -0.76
N SER A 329 -5.98 6.46 -0.35
CA SER A 329 -7.33 6.70 -0.88
C SER A 329 -7.32 7.40 -2.24
N LEU A 330 -6.46 8.40 -2.43
CA LEU A 330 -6.49 9.33 -3.56
C LEU A 330 -5.45 9.00 -4.65
N LEU A 331 -5.62 9.60 -5.82
CA LEU A 331 -4.58 9.72 -6.83
C LEU A 331 -3.63 10.86 -6.45
N THR A 332 -2.34 10.57 -6.27
CA THR A 332 -1.36 11.60 -5.90
C THR A 332 -0.16 11.62 -6.82
N GLY A 333 0.56 12.74 -6.81
CA GLY A 333 1.80 12.89 -7.56
C GLY A 333 2.52 14.18 -7.24
N PRO A 334 3.72 14.39 -7.82
CA PRO A 334 4.55 15.55 -7.50
C PRO A 334 3.80 16.86 -7.69
N SER A 335 3.91 17.78 -6.73
CA SER A 335 3.11 19.01 -6.70
C SER A 335 3.30 19.84 -7.97
N SER A 336 4.54 19.91 -8.48
CA SER A 336 4.87 20.61 -9.73
C SER A 336 4.18 20.07 -10.99
N LEU A 337 3.64 18.85 -10.93
CA LEU A 337 2.92 18.20 -12.03
C LEU A 337 1.41 18.16 -11.74
N MET A 338 1.01 17.92 -10.50
CA MET A 338 -0.38 17.78 -10.09
C MET A 338 -1.11 19.11 -9.94
N GLN A 339 -0.45 20.18 -9.48
CA GLN A 339 -1.12 21.48 -9.29
C GLN A 339 -1.71 22.02 -10.60
N PRO A 340 -0.97 22.07 -11.73
CA PRO A 340 -1.56 22.51 -13.00
C PRO A 340 -2.67 21.59 -13.51
N LEU A 341 -2.59 20.28 -13.23
CA LEU A 341 -3.66 19.32 -13.58
C LEU A 341 -4.95 19.65 -12.83
N ILE A 342 -4.84 19.83 -11.51
CA ILE A 342 -5.96 20.11 -10.62
C ILE A 342 -6.58 21.47 -10.95
N GLU A 343 -5.76 22.49 -11.23
CA GLU A 343 -6.24 23.83 -11.64
C GLU A 343 -7.02 23.82 -12.97
N ASN A 344 -6.76 22.84 -13.84
CA ASN A 344 -7.54 22.66 -15.08
C ASN A 344 -8.89 21.96 -14.86
N ILE A 345 -9.18 21.50 -13.64
CA ILE A 345 -10.44 20.87 -13.23
C ILE A 345 -11.20 21.87 -12.35
N ASN A 346 -12.09 22.66 -12.96
CA ASN A 346 -12.92 23.63 -12.24
C ASN A 346 -14.17 22.94 -11.66
N LEU A 347 -14.04 22.20 -10.56
CA LEU A 347 -15.16 21.53 -9.89
C LEU A 347 -15.98 22.52 -9.05
N GLU A 348 -17.29 22.60 -9.29
CA GLU A 348 -18.22 23.30 -8.41
C GLU A 348 -18.52 22.46 -7.17
N LYS A 349 -18.53 23.10 -5.99
CA LYS A 349 -18.73 22.40 -4.70
C LYS A 349 -20.07 21.66 -4.61
N ASP A 350 -21.09 22.17 -5.30
CA ASP A 350 -22.45 21.62 -5.32
C ASP A 350 -22.63 20.48 -6.34
N CYS A 351 -21.54 20.02 -6.97
CA CYS A 351 -21.53 18.95 -7.96
C CYS A 351 -22.29 19.28 -9.27
N SER A 352 -22.73 20.52 -9.47
CA SER A 352 -23.61 20.89 -10.59
C SER A 352 -22.97 20.72 -11.97
N ASN A 353 -21.64 20.72 -12.05
CA ASN A 353 -20.91 20.74 -13.30
C ASN A 353 -20.09 19.46 -13.59
N ILE A 354 -20.28 18.36 -12.84
CA ILE A 354 -19.51 17.11 -12.99
C ILE A 354 -19.46 16.65 -14.44
N SER A 355 -20.60 16.63 -15.14
CA SER A 355 -20.69 16.14 -16.52
C SER A 355 -19.91 16.98 -17.54
N SER A 356 -19.43 18.17 -17.16
CA SER A 356 -18.63 19.06 -18.01
C SER A 356 -17.13 19.00 -17.73
N LEU A 357 -16.72 18.26 -16.69
CA LEU A 357 -15.32 18.13 -16.32
C LEU A 357 -14.57 17.25 -17.33
N PRO A 358 -13.25 17.47 -17.52
CA PRO A 358 -12.50 16.81 -18.57
C PRO A 358 -12.28 15.32 -18.30
N ILE A 359 -12.03 14.55 -19.34
CA ILE A 359 -11.48 13.20 -19.20
C ILE A 359 -9.99 13.29 -18.83
N ILE A 360 -9.54 12.46 -17.88
CA ILE A 360 -8.12 12.29 -17.53
C ILE A 360 -7.65 10.95 -18.08
N SER A 361 -6.61 10.93 -18.92
CA SER A 361 -6.10 9.69 -19.49
C SER A 361 -4.70 9.37 -18.96
N PHE A 362 -4.52 8.17 -18.42
CA PHE A 362 -3.22 7.66 -17.97
C PHE A 362 -2.60 6.78 -19.04
N VAL A 363 -1.41 7.15 -19.49
CA VAL A 363 -0.68 6.44 -20.55
C VAL A 363 0.40 5.58 -19.92
N LEU A 364 0.28 4.26 -20.04
CA LEU A 364 1.13 3.26 -19.39
C LEU A 364 1.81 2.35 -20.42
N LYS A 365 2.88 1.66 -20.02
CA LYS A 365 3.55 0.66 -20.86
C LYS A 365 3.33 -0.75 -20.33
N ASN A 366 2.62 -1.59 -21.08
CA ASN A 366 2.33 -2.97 -20.68
C ASN A 366 3.51 -3.93 -20.91
N VAL A 367 3.35 -5.20 -20.49
CA VAL A 367 4.39 -6.25 -20.61
C VAL A 367 4.78 -6.58 -22.06
N GLU A 368 3.90 -6.32 -23.04
CA GLU A 368 4.20 -6.48 -24.46
C GLU A 368 5.01 -5.29 -25.02
N GLY A 369 5.25 -4.26 -24.19
CA GLY A 369 5.89 -3.02 -24.59
C GLY A 369 4.96 -2.06 -25.34
N LYS A 370 3.66 -2.36 -25.41
CA LYS A 370 2.65 -1.50 -26.02
C LYS A 370 2.24 -0.39 -25.07
N THR A 371 1.88 0.74 -25.65
CA THR A 371 1.24 1.84 -24.93
C THR A 371 -0.22 1.51 -24.72
N VAL A 372 -0.68 1.61 -23.48
CA VAL A 372 -2.07 1.41 -23.05
C VAL A 372 -2.57 2.72 -22.44
N THR A 373 -3.73 3.18 -22.87
CA THR A 373 -4.37 4.39 -22.33
C THR A 373 -5.55 3.98 -21.46
N LEU A 374 -5.54 4.42 -20.20
CA LEU A 374 -6.63 4.20 -19.24
C LEU A 374 -7.32 5.54 -18.98
N ASP A 375 -8.52 5.70 -19.51
CA ASP A 375 -9.30 6.93 -19.34
C ASP A 375 -10.02 6.93 -18.00
N PHE A 376 -10.21 8.12 -17.42
CA PHE A 376 -11.02 8.43 -16.24
C PHE A 376 -12.01 9.53 -16.62
N THR A 377 -13.30 9.20 -16.53
CA THR A 377 -14.41 10.14 -16.65
C THR A 377 -14.59 10.89 -15.32
N PRO A 378 -15.32 12.01 -15.28
CA PRO A 378 -15.58 12.74 -14.05
C PRO A 378 -16.08 11.88 -12.88
N ASP A 379 -16.98 10.94 -13.13
CA ASP A 379 -17.51 10.01 -12.12
C ASP A 379 -16.43 9.11 -11.48
N ASP A 380 -15.28 8.94 -12.13
CA ASP A 380 -14.21 8.08 -11.64
C ASP A 380 -13.30 8.81 -10.66
N TYR A 381 -13.08 10.12 -10.84
CA TYR A 381 -12.14 10.91 -10.06
C TYR A 381 -12.78 11.99 -9.19
N ILE A 382 -14.09 12.20 -9.26
CA ILE A 382 -14.83 13.03 -8.30
C ILE A 382 -15.35 12.16 -7.16
N LEU A 383 -15.23 12.68 -5.93
CA LEU A 383 -15.72 12.05 -4.71
C LEU A 383 -16.83 12.91 -4.13
N GLN A 384 -17.87 12.26 -3.61
CA GLN A 384 -18.99 12.92 -2.99
C GLN A 384 -18.92 12.73 -1.48
N GLU A 385 -18.90 13.84 -0.74
CA GLU A 385 -18.87 13.88 0.71
C GLU A 385 -20.21 14.36 1.24
N ASN A 386 -20.82 13.57 2.12
CA ASN A 386 -22.05 13.95 2.79
C ASN A 386 -21.71 14.51 4.17
N SER A 387 -22.12 15.74 4.44
CA SER A 387 -22.06 16.33 5.77
C SER A 387 -23.30 15.91 6.57
N GLU A 388 -23.13 15.11 7.62
CA GLU A 388 -24.23 14.77 8.54
C GLU A 388 -24.76 15.98 9.33
N GLU A 389 -23.98 17.06 9.47
CA GLU A 389 -24.39 18.23 10.27
C GLU A 389 -25.43 19.08 9.55
N ASP A 390 -25.30 19.23 8.23
CA ASP A 390 -26.17 20.08 7.42
C ASP A 390 -26.98 19.31 6.37
N ASN A 391 -26.87 17.97 6.35
CA ASN A 391 -27.46 17.08 5.34
C ASN A 391 -27.18 17.55 3.89
N SER A 392 -26.00 18.15 3.70
CA SER A 392 -25.53 18.67 2.41
C SER A 392 -24.49 17.73 1.84
N SER A 393 -24.44 17.67 0.51
CA SER A 393 -23.46 16.88 -0.21
C SER A 393 -22.52 17.83 -0.96
N GLN A 394 -21.22 17.63 -0.81
CA GLN A 394 -20.19 18.40 -1.49
C GLN A 394 -19.34 17.48 -2.35
N CYS A 395 -18.91 17.99 -3.51
CA CYS A 395 -17.97 17.27 -4.35
C CYS A 395 -16.54 17.74 -4.09
N VAL A 396 -15.63 16.77 -4.00
CA VAL A 396 -14.19 16.98 -3.89
C VAL A 396 -13.48 16.20 -4.99
N ILE A 397 -12.31 16.70 -5.42
CA ILE A 397 -11.51 16.03 -6.45
C ILE A 397 -10.68 14.93 -5.77
N GLY A 398 -10.73 13.72 -6.31
CA GLY A 398 -9.95 12.57 -5.87
C GLY A 398 -8.46 12.61 -6.25
N LEU A 399 -7.93 13.81 -6.50
CA LEU A 399 -6.55 14.07 -6.91
C LEU A 399 -5.89 14.99 -5.89
N MET A 400 -4.64 14.72 -5.53
CA MET A 400 -3.89 15.52 -4.57
C MET A 400 -2.42 15.66 -4.97
N SER A 401 -1.81 16.78 -4.59
CA SER A 401 -0.36 16.97 -4.71
C SER A 401 0.36 16.35 -3.52
N LEU A 402 1.40 15.55 -3.78
CA LEU A 402 2.25 14.93 -2.76
C LEU A 402 3.69 14.81 -3.27
N ASP A 403 4.62 15.44 -2.57
CA ASP A 403 6.04 15.37 -2.89
C ASP A 403 6.75 14.30 -2.05
N ILE A 404 7.08 13.18 -2.68
CA ILE A 404 7.93 12.15 -2.09
C ILE A 404 9.40 12.47 -2.43
N PRO A 405 10.30 12.57 -1.44
CA PRO A 405 11.70 12.86 -1.68
C PRO A 405 12.45 11.66 -2.26
N PRO A 406 13.62 11.88 -2.89
CA PRO A 406 14.55 10.82 -3.24
C PRO A 406 14.98 9.97 -2.02
N PRO A 407 15.33 8.69 -2.20
CA PRO A 407 15.44 7.97 -3.48
C PRO A 407 14.10 7.42 -4.01
N ARG A 408 13.04 7.44 -3.18
CA ARG A 408 11.76 6.79 -3.50
C ARG A 408 10.89 7.62 -4.45
N GLY A 409 10.95 8.95 -4.37
CA GLY A 409 10.29 9.85 -5.31
C GLY A 409 11.26 10.59 -6.26
N PRO A 410 10.74 11.41 -7.18
CA PRO A 410 9.31 11.67 -7.41
C PRO A 410 8.56 10.46 -7.97
N ILE A 411 7.30 10.27 -7.56
CA ILE A 411 6.46 9.14 -7.96
C ILE A 411 4.98 9.54 -7.84
N PHE A 412 4.14 8.97 -8.70
CA PHE A 412 2.69 9.04 -8.56
C PHE A 412 2.19 7.89 -7.69
N ILE A 413 1.15 8.10 -6.89
CA ILE A 413 0.48 7.04 -6.14
C ILE A 413 -0.91 6.88 -6.72
N PHE A 414 -1.21 5.69 -7.23
CA PHE A 414 -2.53 5.33 -7.70
C PHE A 414 -3.26 4.58 -6.59
N GLY A 415 -4.01 5.34 -5.80
CA GLY A 415 -4.76 4.85 -4.66
C GLY A 415 -6.11 4.21 -5.01
N ASN A 416 -6.99 4.11 -4.02
CA ASN A 416 -8.31 3.49 -4.13
C ASN A 416 -9.22 4.16 -5.16
N VAL A 417 -9.05 5.45 -5.49
CA VAL A 417 -9.70 6.09 -6.64
C VAL A 417 -9.39 5.35 -7.96
N PHE A 418 -8.13 4.94 -8.17
CA PHE A 418 -7.75 4.16 -9.34
C PHE A 418 -8.26 2.72 -9.28
N ILE A 419 -8.07 2.08 -8.13
CA ILE A 419 -8.43 0.67 -7.91
C ILE A 419 -9.96 0.46 -7.95
N ARG A 420 -10.74 1.49 -7.60
CA ARG A 420 -12.19 1.49 -7.78
C ARG A 420 -12.57 1.31 -9.23
N LYS A 421 -11.98 2.10 -10.13
CA LYS A 421 -12.24 1.99 -11.57
C LYS A 421 -11.68 0.70 -12.16
N TYR A 422 -10.50 0.29 -11.71
CA TYR A 422 -9.80 -0.87 -12.23
C TYR A 422 -9.49 -1.89 -11.14
N TYR A 423 -10.23 -3.00 -11.15
CA TYR A 423 -9.96 -4.17 -10.34
C TYR A 423 -8.52 -4.61 -10.57
N THR A 424 -7.75 -4.65 -9.48
CA THR A 424 -6.30 -4.74 -9.55
C THR A 424 -5.82 -6.09 -9.01
N ILE A 425 -4.87 -6.70 -9.73
CA ILE A 425 -4.25 -7.97 -9.41
C ILE A 425 -2.75 -7.75 -9.27
N PHE A 426 -2.18 -8.20 -8.16
CA PHE A 426 -0.77 -8.11 -7.84
C PHE A 426 -0.16 -9.50 -7.94
N ASP A 427 0.72 -9.68 -8.93
CA ASP A 427 1.39 -10.95 -9.18
C ASP A 427 2.81 -10.93 -8.61
N ASN A 428 3.00 -11.56 -7.45
CA ASN A 428 4.30 -11.63 -6.79
C ASN A 428 5.21 -12.72 -7.40
N ASP A 429 4.66 -13.67 -8.15
CA ASP A 429 5.44 -14.69 -8.84
C ASP A 429 6.18 -14.10 -10.03
N HIS A 430 5.48 -13.32 -10.84
CA HIS A 430 5.98 -12.75 -12.07
C HIS A 430 6.38 -11.28 -11.97
N LYS A 431 6.11 -10.63 -10.82
CA LYS A 431 6.38 -9.20 -10.56
C LYS A 431 5.62 -8.33 -11.57
N LEU A 432 4.31 -8.46 -11.56
CA LEU A 432 3.38 -7.74 -12.44
C LEU A 432 2.24 -7.12 -11.63
N VAL A 433 1.65 -6.08 -12.19
CA VAL A 433 0.35 -5.55 -11.77
C VAL A 433 -0.60 -5.71 -12.96
N GLY A 434 -1.68 -6.46 -12.77
CA GLY A 434 -2.76 -6.60 -13.72
C GLY A 434 -3.90 -5.65 -13.35
N VAL A 435 -4.50 -5.01 -14.34
CA VAL A 435 -5.68 -4.18 -14.14
C VAL A 435 -6.75 -4.54 -15.18
N VAL A 436 -8.00 -4.53 -14.76
CA VAL A 436 -9.15 -4.74 -15.63
C VAL A 436 -10.29 -3.87 -15.14
N LYS A 437 -11.19 -3.44 -16.03
CA LYS A 437 -12.33 -2.62 -15.63
C LYS A 437 -13.14 -3.34 -14.54
N SER A 438 -13.38 -2.64 -13.44
CA SER A 438 -14.18 -3.16 -12.32
C SER A 438 -15.62 -3.37 -12.73
N ASN A 439 -16.19 -4.52 -12.39
CA ASN A 439 -17.63 -4.74 -12.39
C ASN A 439 -18.20 -4.29 -11.05
N HIS A 440 -19.23 -3.44 -11.07
CA HIS A 440 -19.93 -2.99 -9.86
C HIS A 440 -21.40 -3.46 -9.82
N ASP A 441 -21.87 -4.11 -10.90
CA ASP A 441 -23.28 -4.43 -11.17
C ASP A 441 -23.59 -5.92 -10.95
N PHE A 442 -23.17 -6.47 -9.80
CA PHE A 442 -23.35 -7.89 -9.46
C PHE A 442 -24.14 -8.13 -8.17
#